data_AF-A0A957FNU8-F1
#
_entry.id   AF-A0A957FNU8-F1
#
_cell.length_a   1.000
_cell.length_b   1.000
_cell.length_c   1.000
_cell.angle_alpha   90.00
_cell.angle_beta   90.00
_cell.angle_gamma   90.00
#
_symmetry.space_group_name_H-M   'P 1'
#
loop_
_entity.id
_entity.type
_entity.pdbx_description
1 polymer ?
#
loop_
_entity_poly.entity_id
_entity_poly.type
_entity_poly.pdbx_seq_one_letter_code
_entity_poly.pdbx_strand_id
1 'polypeptide(L)'
;MRGLYNGLSSDELLKAVLRETKEPLHTIDHLTSFLLDPSAGPLTQHQKSVVMKIVHSTRDIEHFLSEVEVAFERFQPTDESENGTKE
;
A
#
# COMPACT_ATOMS: atom_id res chain seq x y z
N MET A 1 -10.26 -7.67 21.03
CA MET A 1 -9.60 -6.54 20.34
C MET A 1 -10.66 -5.49 20.03
N ARG A 2 -10.75 -4.42 20.83
CA ARG A 2 -11.58 -3.24 20.48
C ARG A 2 -10.88 -2.54 19.31
N GLY A 3 -11.64 -2.26 18.26
CA GLY A 3 -11.13 -2.09 16.89
C GLY A 3 -10.21 -0.90 16.72
N LEU A 4 -9.04 -1.14 16.14
CA LEU A 4 -8.05 -0.12 15.70
C LEU A 4 -8.68 0.97 14.82
N TYR A 5 -9.85 0.66 14.23
CA TYR A 5 -10.56 1.48 13.28
C TYR A 5 -11.87 2.07 13.82
N ASN A 6 -12.18 1.86 15.11
CA ASN A 6 -13.42 2.36 15.69
C ASN A 6 -13.39 3.89 15.82
N GLY A 7 -14.42 4.54 15.27
CA GLY A 7 -14.57 6.00 15.36
C GLY A 7 -13.83 6.79 14.27
N LEU A 8 -13.14 6.11 13.35
CA LEU A 8 -12.59 6.74 12.16
C LEU A 8 -13.69 7.02 11.14
N SER A 9 -13.64 8.17 10.50
CA SER A 9 -14.37 8.42 9.25
C SER A 9 -13.89 7.47 8.14
N SER A 10 -14.67 7.35 7.06
CA SER A 10 -14.28 6.49 5.93
C SER A 10 -12.94 6.90 5.30
N ASP A 11 -12.63 8.20 5.29
CA ASP A 11 -11.34 8.74 4.82
C ASP A 11 -10.18 8.33 5.75
N GLU A 12 -10.35 8.53 7.05
CA GLU A 12 -9.34 8.15 8.04
C GLU A 12 -9.13 6.64 8.09
N LEU A 13 -10.20 5.85 7.92
CA LEU A 13 -10.12 4.40 7.82
C LEU A 13 -9.30 3.98 6.61
N LEU A 14 -9.57 4.55 5.43
CA LEU A 14 -8.83 4.19 4.23
C LEU A 14 -7.36 4.58 4.34
N LYS A 15 -7.06 5.80 4.81
CA LYS A 15 -5.69 6.25 5.05
C LYS A 15 -4.96 5.34 6.05
N ALA A 16 -5.64 4.93 7.13
CA ALA A 16 -5.08 4.00 8.11
C ALA A 16 -4.75 2.64 7.48
N VAL A 17 -5.70 2.05 6.74
CA VAL A 17 -5.51 0.75 6.06
C VAL A 17 -4.40 0.83 5.00
N LEU A 18 -4.39 1.88 4.17
CA LEU A 18 -3.33 2.08 3.17
C LEU A 18 -1.96 2.20 3.83
N ARG A 19 -1.83 3.01 4.89
CA ARG A 19 -0.57 3.17 5.64
C ARG A 19 -0.11 1.86 6.27
N GLU A 20 -1.01 1.19 7.00
CA GLU A 20 -0.71 -0.08 7.68
C GLU A 20 -0.39 -1.23 6.71
N THR A 21 -0.85 -1.14 5.47
CA THR A 21 -0.52 -2.14 4.43
C THR A 21 0.80 -1.79 3.70
N LYS A 22 1.08 -0.50 3.46
CA LYS A 22 2.32 -0.06 2.79
C LYS A 22 3.60 -0.34 3.61
N GLU A 23 3.55 -0.23 4.94
CA GLU A 23 4.73 -0.45 5.80
C GLU A 23 5.26 -1.91 5.76
N PRO A 24 4.42 -2.96 5.90
CA PRO A 24 4.83 -4.34 5.68
C PRO A 24 5.39 -4.59 4.28
N LEU A 25 4.80 -4.01 3.23
CA LEU A 25 5.27 -4.18 1.85
C LEU A 25 6.68 -3.62 1.66
N HIS A 26 6.94 -2.42 2.18
CA HIS A 26 8.28 -1.82 2.14
C HIS A 26 9.31 -2.67 2.90
N THR A 27 8.90 -3.28 4.02
CA THR A 27 9.77 -4.21 4.78
C THR A 27 10.10 -5.46 3.95
N ILE A 28 9.11 -6.03 3.25
CA ILE A 28 9.31 -7.19 2.38
C ILE A 28 10.22 -6.82 1.20
N ASP A 29 10.02 -5.65 0.58
CA ASP A 29 10.86 -5.18 -0.53
C ASP A 29 12.32 -5.01 -0.11
N HIS A 30 12.57 -4.43 1.08
CA HIS A 30 13.92 -4.30 1.63
C HIS A 30 14.56 -5.68 1.86
N LEU A 31 13.84 -6.61 2.51
CA LEU A 31 14.35 -7.95 2.80
C LEU A 31 14.66 -8.73 1.51
N THR A 32 13.78 -8.65 0.52
CA THR A 32 14.00 -9.33 -0.76
C THR A 32 15.15 -8.70 -1.55
N SER A 33 15.30 -7.37 -1.51
CA SER A 33 16.45 -6.68 -2.08
C SER A 33 17.77 -7.11 -1.43
N PHE A 34 17.80 -7.24 -0.10
CA PHE A 34 18.95 -7.79 0.62
C PHE A 34 19.26 -9.23 0.18
N LEU A 35 18.24 -10.09 0.06
CA LEU A 35 18.43 -11.48 -0.38
C LEU A 35 18.93 -11.60 -1.83
N LEU A 36 18.66 -10.61 -2.67
CA LEU A 36 19.15 -10.55 -4.05
C LEU A 36 20.55 -9.93 -4.16
N ASP A 37 21.04 -9.27 -3.10
CA ASP A 37 22.38 -8.71 -3.06
C ASP A 37 23.43 -9.83 -3.17
N PRO A 38 24.37 -9.77 -4.13
CA PRO A 38 25.46 -10.74 -4.25
C PRO A 38 26.30 -10.91 -2.97
N SER A 39 26.32 -9.90 -2.10
CA SER A 39 27.03 -9.90 -0.81
C SER A 39 26.30 -10.65 0.31
N ALA A 40 25.00 -10.93 0.18
CA ALA A 40 24.22 -11.72 1.14
C ALA A 40 24.53 -13.24 1.09
N GLY A 41 25.40 -13.66 0.17
CA GLY A 41 25.82 -15.04 -0.01
C GLY A 41 25.01 -15.77 -1.10
N PRO A 42 25.46 -16.97 -1.52
CA PRO A 42 24.85 -17.68 -2.63
C PRO A 42 23.52 -18.31 -2.24
N LEU A 43 22.42 -17.81 -2.83
CA LEU A 43 21.13 -18.49 -2.83
C LEU A 43 21.10 -19.65 -3.83
N THR A 44 20.45 -20.76 -3.45
CA THR A 44 20.07 -21.82 -4.39
C THR A 44 19.09 -21.28 -5.45
N GLN A 45 19.00 -21.94 -6.61
CA GLN A 45 18.04 -21.55 -7.66
C GLN A 45 16.59 -21.55 -7.16
N HIS A 46 16.23 -22.51 -6.30
CA HIS A 46 14.90 -22.56 -5.69
C HIS A 46 14.63 -21.33 -4.82
N GLN A 47 15.57 -20.95 -3.96
CA GLN A 47 15.46 -19.76 -3.11
C GLN A 47 15.35 -18.49 -3.94
N LYS A 48 16.15 -18.35 -5.01
CA LYS A 48 16.04 -17.22 -5.95
C LYS A 48 14.65 -17.15 -6.58
N SER A 49 14.09 -18.29 -7.00
CA SER A 49 12.74 -18.34 -7.57
C SER A 49 11.68 -17.88 -6.55
N VAL A 50 11.80 -18.31 -5.29
CA VAL A 50 10.89 -17.88 -4.21
C VAL A 50 11.02 -16.38 -3.96
N VAL A 51 12.24 -15.85 -3.83
CA VAL A 51 12.48 -14.40 -3.63
C VAL A 51 11.90 -13.58 -4.77
N MET A 52 12.10 -14.00 -6.02
CA MET A 52 11.51 -13.30 -7.17
C MET A 52 9.98 -13.33 -7.18
N LYS A 53 9.34 -14.43 -6.74
CA LYS A 53 7.88 -14.47 -6.59
C LYS A 53 7.40 -13.46 -5.55
N ILE A 54 8.10 -13.36 -4.42
CA ILE A 54 7.78 -12.37 -3.37
C ILE A 54 7.91 -10.95 -3.94
N VAL A 55 9.01 -10.63 -4.64
CA VAL A 55 9.21 -9.31 -5.29
C VAL A 55 8.04 -8.97 -6.23
N HIS A 56 7.63 -9.91 -7.09
CA HIS A 56 6.51 -9.66 -7.99
C HIS A 56 5.20 -9.44 -7.23
N SER A 57 4.89 -10.28 -6.25
CA SER A 57 3.68 -10.12 -5.45
C SER A 57 3.66 -8.81 -4.66
N THR A 58 4.79 -8.36 -4.11
CA THR A 58 4.89 -7.05 -3.45
C THR A 58 4.54 -5.92 -4.42
N ARG A 59 5.10 -5.94 -5.64
CA ARG A 59 4.81 -4.93 -6.67
C ARG A 59 3.36 -4.93 -7.12
N ASP A 60 2.76 -6.11 -7.28
CA ASP A 60 1.35 -6.23 -7.66
C ASP A 60 0.43 -5.62 -6.58
N ILE A 61 0.74 -5.85 -5.31
CA ILE A 61 -0.01 -5.26 -4.19
C ILE A 61 0.20 -3.75 -4.12
N GLU A 62 1.44 -3.26 -4.26
CA GLU A 62 1.73 -1.81 -4.27
C GLU A 62 0.99 -1.09 -5.41
N HIS A 63 0.94 -1.69 -6.59
CA HIS A 63 0.18 -1.18 -7.72
C HIS A 63 -1.32 -1.09 -7.39
N PHE A 64 -1.90 -2.17 -6.87
CA PHE A 64 -3.31 -2.19 -6.44
C PHE A 64 -3.61 -1.11 -5.39
N LEU A 65 -2.76 -0.96 -4.36
CA LEU A 65 -2.95 0.07 -3.33
C LEU A 65 -2.88 1.48 -3.92
N SER A 66 -2.01 1.71 -4.91
CA SER A 66 -1.90 2.99 -5.60
C SER A 66 -3.17 3.29 -6.43
N GLU A 67 -3.74 2.29 -7.10
CA GLU A 67 -5.02 2.44 -7.81
C GLU A 67 -6.17 2.77 -6.86
N VAL A 68 -6.22 2.13 -5.69
CA VAL A 68 -7.22 2.40 -4.65
C VAL A 68 -7.09 3.84 -4.12
N GLU A 69 -5.87 4.30 -3.86
CA GLU A 69 -5.59 5.67 -3.39
C GLU A 69 -6.05 6.71 -4.42
N VAL A 70 -5.67 6.53 -5.69
CA VAL A 70 -6.09 7.41 -6.80
C VAL A 70 -7.61 7.40 -7.00
N ALA A 71 -8.23 6.23 -6.94
CA ALA A 71 -9.68 6.13 -7.07
C ALA A 71 -10.38 6.90 -5.95
N PHE A 72 -9.91 6.75 -4.72
CA PHE A 72 -10.49 7.43 -3.57
C PHE A 72 -10.35 8.96 -3.64
N GLU A 73 -9.17 9.47 -4.01
CA GLU A 73 -8.96 10.91 -4.22
C GLU A 73 -9.93 11.50 -5.26
N ARG A 74 -10.23 10.75 -6.33
CA ARG A 74 -11.18 11.16 -7.36
C ARG A 74 -12.64 11.15 -6.91
N PHE A 75 -12.99 10.35 -5.91
CA PHE A 75 -14.35 10.24 -5.37
C PHE A 75 -14.59 11.14 -4.15
N GLN A 76 -13.58 11.83 -3.63
CA GLN A 76 -13.81 12.87 -2.65
C GLN A 76 -14.61 14.00 -3.32
N PRO A 77 -15.81 14.36 -2.81
CA PRO A 77 -16.52 15.50 -3.32
C PRO A 77 -15.64 16.74 -3.08
N THR A 78 -15.19 17.37 -4.16
CA THR A 78 -14.67 18.74 -4.08
C THR A 78 -15.81 19.60 -3.55
N ASP A 79 -15.67 20.12 -2.32
CA ASP A 79 -16.52 21.13 -1.70
C ASP A 79 -16.42 22.48 -2.44
N GLU A 80 -16.66 22.47 -3.76
CA GLU A 80 -16.76 23.69 -4.60
C GLU A 80 -18.20 23.94 -5.08
N SER A 81 -19.20 23.40 -4.38
CA SER A 81 -20.61 23.70 -4.66
C SER A 81 -21.36 24.24 -3.44
N GLU A 82 -20.74 25.13 -2.67
CA GLU A 82 -21.46 26.08 -1.81
C GLU A 82 -21.00 27.51 -2.08
N ASN A 83 -21.36 28.06 -3.25
CA ASN A 83 -21.75 29.46 -3.32
C ASN A 83 -22.56 29.76 -4.60
N GLY A 84 -23.73 29.12 -4.71
CA GLY A 84 -24.81 29.55 -5.60
C GLY A 84 -25.80 30.41 -4.85
N THR A 85 -25.46 31.69 -4.71
CA THR A 85 -26.32 32.87 -4.54
C THR A 85 -27.71 32.68 -3.90
N LYS A 86 -27.85 33.18 -2.66
CA LYS A 86 -29.13 33.71 -2.19
C LYS A 86 -29.45 34.97 -3.00
N GLU A 87 -30.45 34.91 -3.88
CA GLU A 87 -31.33 36.04 -4.21
C GLU A 87 -32.75 35.53 -4.46
#